data_AF-A0A1J5HQB9-F1
#
_entry.id   AF-A0A1J5HQB9-F1
#
_cell.length_a   1.000
_cell.length_b   1.000
_cell.length_c   1.000
_cell.angle_alpha   90.00
_cell.angle_beta   90.00
_cell.angle_gamma   90.00
#
_symmetry.space_group_name_H-M   'P 1'
#
loop_
_entity.id
_entity.type
_entity.pdbx_description
1 polymer ?
#
loop_
_entity_poly.entity_id
_entity_poly.type
_entity_poly.pdbx_seq_one_letter_code
_entity_poly.pdbx_strand_id
1 'polypeptide(L)'
;MKTKAIIIQFIEHLSNYEAESEKHGIDLNFSDFLGYLNSNQAAVNIKTKQLQGDVKTPELIENDGSETDISILIVLLFRYAKGYIIKALKDSKINSADEFSFLITLLTHESLSKTELIQKQVMEKTSGTEIINRLCKLGLINQLHDAVDKRSVRVSISQEGRVELFKVLPHMQKVSQLVAGNLNTDEKTTLAYMLRKLEHFHNDIFLNQKEVPLHELVYS
;
A
#
# COMPACT_ATOMS: atom_id res chain seq x y z
N MET A 1 -34.63 -13.50 2.92
CA MET A 1 -33.92 -12.24 2.56
C MET A 1 -32.57 -12.24 3.24
N LYS A 2 -31.47 -11.89 2.56
CA LYS A 2 -30.12 -11.87 3.14
C LYS A 2 -30.03 -10.99 4.40
N THR A 3 -30.81 -9.91 4.44
CA THR A 3 -30.96 -9.02 5.60
C THR A 3 -31.56 -9.68 6.84
N LYS A 4 -32.42 -10.71 6.70
CA LYS A 4 -33.00 -11.43 7.85
C LYS A 4 -31.92 -12.20 8.61
N ALA A 5 -30.95 -12.79 7.91
CA ALA A 5 -29.84 -13.52 8.52
C ALA A 5 -28.92 -12.59 9.33
N ILE A 6 -28.65 -11.39 8.83
CA ILE A 6 -27.83 -10.38 9.51
C ILE A 6 -28.52 -9.93 10.82
N ILE A 7 -29.84 -9.71 10.78
CA ILE A 7 -30.59 -9.32 11.99
C ILE A 7 -30.56 -10.43 13.05
N ILE A 8 -30.70 -11.69 12.64
CA ILE A 8 -30.62 -12.82 13.57
C ILE A 8 -29.23 -12.88 14.23
N GLN A 9 -28.16 -12.76 13.44
CA GLN A 9 -26.78 -12.73 13.96
C GLN A 9 -26.55 -11.54 14.91
N PHE A 10 -27.09 -10.35 14.58
CA PHE A 10 -26.96 -9.19 15.45
C PHE A 10 -27.64 -9.41 16.81
N ILE A 11 -28.84 -10.00 16.81
CA ILE A 11 -29.56 -10.34 18.03
C ILE A 11 -28.78 -11.39 18.84
N GLU A 12 -28.22 -12.41 18.19
CA GLU A 12 -27.38 -13.43 18.86
C GLU A 12 -26.14 -12.80 19.53
N HIS A 13 -25.45 -11.88 18.85
CA HIS A 13 -24.31 -11.18 19.44
C HIS A 13 -24.70 -10.27 20.60
N LEU A 14 -25.85 -9.59 20.50
CA LEU A 14 -26.38 -8.78 21.59
C LEU A 14 -26.72 -9.64 22.81
N SER A 15 -27.37 -10.79 22.62
CA SER A 15 -27.67 -11.72 23.70
C SER A 15 -26.42 -12.29 24.37
N ASN A 16 -25.35 -12.55 23.61
CA ASN A 16 -24.08 -13.00 24.18
C ASN A 16 -23.39 -11.89 24.99
N TYR A 17 -23.43 -10.64 24.50
CA TYR A 17 -22.94 -9.48 25.23
C TYR A 17 -23.70 -9.25 26.55
N GLU A 18 -25.03 -9.39 26.52
CA GLU A 18 -25.87 -9.27 27.73
C GLU A 18 -25.47 -10.33 28.76
N ALA A 19 -25.35 -11.59 28.36
CA ALA A 19 -25.00 -12.68 29.25
C ALA A 19 -23.58 -12.57 29.84
N GLU A 20 -22.63 -11.97 29.13
CA GLU A 20 -21.28 -11.68 29.65
C GLU A 20 -21.28 -10.47 30.58
N SER A 21 -22.02 -9.41 30.24
CA SER A 21 -22.11 -8.19 31.05
C SER A 21 -22.79 -8.44 32.40
N GLU A 22 -23.83 -9.29 32.44
CA GLU A 22 -24.49 -9.72 33.67
C GLU A 22 -23.56 -10.46 34.63
N LYS A 23 -22.62 -11.27 34.11
CA LYS A 23 -21.62 -11.98 34.94
C LYS A 23 -20.61 -11.05 35.59
N HIS A 24 -20.35 -9.90 34.97
CA HIS A 24 -19.35 -8.94 35.40
C HIS A 24 -19.94 -7.69 36.06
N GLY A 25 -21.28 -7.59 36.17
CA GLY A 25 -21.97 -6.44 36.74
C GLY A 25 -21.77 -5.15 35.94
N ILE A 26 -21.61 -5.26 34.63
CA ILE A 26 -21.38 -4.13 33.72
C ILE A 26 -22.72 -3.63 33.19
N ASP A 27 -22.94 -2.32 33.24
CA ASP A 27 -24.13 -1.69 32.68
C ASP A 27 -24.10 -1.75 31.14
N LEU A 28 -25.20 -2.25 30.56
CA LEU A 28 -25.36 -2.38 29.12
C LEU A 28 -25.38 -1.00 28.46
N ASN A 29 -24.41 -0.75 27.59
CA ASN A 29 -24.40 0.45 26.77
C ASN A 29 -23.86 0.17 25.37
N PHE A 30 -24.24 1.03 24.43
CA PHE A 30 -23.91 0.84 23.02
C PHE A 30 -22.41 0.94 22.74
N SER A 31 -21.67 1.75 23.49
CA SER A 31 -20.22 1.91 23.31
C SER A 31 -19.48 0.62 23.65
N ASP A 32 -19.84 0.00 24.78
CA ASP A 32 -19.26 -1.25 25.23
C ASP A 32 -19.72 -2.43 24.39
N PHE A 33 -20.96 -2.40 23.88
CA PHE A 33 -21.42 -3.38 22.90
C PHE A 33 -20.65 -3.27 21.56
N LEU A 34 -20.36 -2.05 21.08
CA LEU A 34 -19.50 -1.87 19.92
C LEU A 34 -18.07 -2.38 20.17
N GLY A 35 -17.53 -2.13 21.37
CA GLY A 35 -16.27 -2.72 21.81
C GLY A 35 -16.31 -4.25 21.78
N TYR A 36 -17.36 -4.84 22.34
CA TYR A 36 -17.62 -6.27 22.36
C TYR A 36 -17.73 -6.89 20.97
N LEU A 37 -18.46 -6.25 20.05
CA LEU A 37 -18.57 -6.72 18.67
C LEU A 37 -17.21 -6.67 17.98
N ASN A 38 -16.45 -5.60 18.18
CA ASN A 38 -15.11 -5.47 17.60
C ASN A 38 -14.09 -6.45 18.19
N SER A 39 -14.23 -6.83 19.46
CA SER A 39 -13.35 -7.82 20.10
C SER A 39 -13.74 -9.27 19.76
N ASN A 40 -15.03 -9.55 19.55
CA ASN A 40 -15.54 -10.92 19.34
C ASN A 40 -15.85 -11.27 17.88
N GLN A 41 -15.91 -10.28 17.00
CA GLN A 41 -15.84 -10.50 15.56
C GLN A 41 -14.40 -10.25 15.13
N ALA A 42 -13.52 -11.24 15.35
CA ALA A 42 -12.33 -11.35 14.51
C ALA A 42 -12.84 -11.31 13.07
N ALA A 43 -12.49 -10.24 12.34
CA ALA A 43 -12.98 -10.02 10.99
C ALA A 43 -12.68 -11.30 10.20
N VAL A 44 -13.73 -12.06 9.86
CA VAL A 44 -13.52 -13.30 9.12
C VAL A 44 -12.93 -12.91 7.77
N ASN A 45 -11.63 -13.11 7.60
CA ASN A 45 -10.99 -12.80 6.34
C ASN A 45 -11.42 -13.83 5.29
N ILE A 46 -12.48 -13.49 4.57
CA ILE A 46 -13.07 -14.29 3.49
C ILE A 46 -11.99 -14.65 2.46
N LYS A 47 -11.01 -13.77 2.23
CA LYS A 47 -9.93 -14.01 1.28
C LYS A 47 -8.84 -14.92 1.83
N THR A 48 -8.43 -14.79 3.08
CA THR A 48 -7.50 -15.73 3.71
C THR A 48 -8.11 -17.14 3.68
N LYS A 49 -9.40 -17.28 4.01
CA LYS A 49 -10.13 -18.57 3.86
C LYS A 49 -10.21 -19.09 2.43
N GLN A 50 -10.34 -18.21 1.42
CA GLN A 50 -10.34 -18.60 0.01
C GLN A 50 -8.95 -18.98 -0.52
N LEU A 51 -7.88 -18.44 0.07
CA LEU A 51 -6.50 -18.75 -0.29
C LEU A 51 -5.96 -19.98 0.45
N GLN A 52 -6.54 -20.33 1.61
CA GLN A 52 -6.21 -21.54 2.34
C GLN A 52 -6.58 -22.79 1.52
N GLY A 53 -5.61 -23.69 1.36
CA GLY A 53 -5.84 -25.03 0.82
C GLY A 53 -6.37 -26.00 1.88
N ASP A 54 -6.50 -27.27 1.51
CA ASP A 54 -7.09 -28.30 2.38
C ASP A 54 -6.19 -28.74 3.55
N VAL A 55 -4.92 -28.32 3.56
CA VAL A 55 -3.94 -28.70 4.58
C VAL A 55 -4.08 -27.78 5.79
N LYS A 56 -4.56 -28.33 6.91
CA LYS A 56 -4.60 -27.65 8.21
C LYS A 56 -3.45 -28.19 9.07
N THR A 57 -2.44 -27.36 9.32
CA THR A 57 -1.45 -27.63 10.38
C THR A 57 -1.65 -26.65 11.53
N PRO A 58 -1.35 -27.04 12.79
CA PRO A 58 -1.52 -26.18 13.95
C PRO A 58 -0.82 -24.82 13.81
N GLU A 59 0.34 -24.77 13.17
CA GLU A 59 1.12 -23.53 12.97
C GLU A 59 0.44 -22.54 12.01
N LEU A 60 -0.46 -23.01 11.14
CA LEU A 60 -1.24 -22.16 10.23
C LEU A 60 -2.49 -21.56 10.87
N ILE A 61 -2.95 -22.13 11.99
CA ILE A 61 -4.16 -21.70 12.71
C ILE A 61 -3.85 -20.54 13.66
N GLU A 62 -2.61 -20.43 14.16
CA GLU A 62 -2.20 -19.38 15.10
C GLU A 62 -1.94 -18.00 14.44
N ASN A 63 -1.90 -17.91 13.11
CA ASN A 63 -1.58 -16.68 12.37
C ASN A 63 -2.81 -15.88 11.88
N ASP A 64 -4.04 -16.19 12.31
CA ASP A 64 -5.29 -15.51 11.91
C ASP A 64 -5.50 -14.14 12.61
N GLY A 65 -4.42 -13.39 12.82
CA GLY A 65 -4.42 -12.05 13.41
C GLY A 65 -4.63 -10.93 12.38
N SER A 66 -5.00 -9.75 12.87
CA SER A 66 -5.21 -8.54 12.06
C SER A 66 -3.99 -8.12 11.23
N GLU A 67 -2.79 -8.43 11.71
CA GLU A 67 -1.49 -8.16 11.10
C GLU A 67 -1.28 -8.98 9.82
N THR A 68 -1.62 -10.27 9.87
CA THR A 68 -1.59 -11.17 8.72
C THR A 68 -2.57 -10.71 7.65
N ASP A 69 -3.77 -10.31 8.06
CA ASP A 69 -4.79 -9.78 7.17
C ASP A 69 -4.34 -8.52 6.44
N ILE A 70 -3.79 -7.55 7.18
CA ILE A 70 -3.23 -6.32 6.60
C ILE A 70 -2.13 -6.68 5.58
N SER A 71 -1.22 -7.57 5.93
CA SER A 71 -0.12 -7.99 5.06
C SER A 71 -0.61 -8.62 3.75
N ILE A 72 -1.59 -9.53 3.84
CA ILE A 72 -2.21 -10.18 2.68
C ILE A 72 -2.93 -9.15 1.81
N LEU A 73 -3.72 -8.25 2.42
CA LEU A 73 -4.51 -7.26 1.71
C LEU A 73 -3.62 -6.24 0.99
N ILE A 74 -2.52 -5.78 1.60
CA ILE A 74 -1.54 -4.90 0.95
C ILE A 74 -1.00 -5.54 -0.33
N VAL A 75 -0.57 -6.81 -0.26
CA VAL A 75 -0.05 -7.53 -1.43
C VAL A 75 -1.10 -7.69 -2.52
N LEU A 76 -2.33 -8.03 -2.16
CA LEU A 76 -3.42 -8.20 -3.12
C LEU A 76 -3.80 -6.88 -3.79
N LEU A 77 -3.95 -5.81 -3.02
CA LEU A 77 -4.24 -4.47 -3.52
C LEU A 77 -3.13 -3.97 -4.45
N PHE A 78 -1.86 -4.22 -4.12
CA PHE A 78 -0.74 -3.93 -5.02
C PHE A 78 -0.86 -4.69 -6.35
N ARG A 79 -1.18 -5.99 -6.32
CA ARG A 79 -1.37 -6.79 -7.55
C ARG A 79 -2.53 -6.28 -8.40
N TYR A 80 -3.65 -5.89 -7.78
CA TYR A 80 -4.77 -5.28 -8.48
C TYR A 80 -4.39 -3.94 -9.11
N ALA A 81 -3.75 -3.07 -8.34
CA ALA A 81 -3.24 -1.79 -8.82
C ALA A 81 -2.30 -1.98 -10.02
N LYS A 82 -1.34 -2.90 -9.93
CA LYS A 82 -0.42 -3.25 -11.03
C LYS A 82 -1.17 -3.66 -12.29
N GLY A 83 -2.21 -4.48 -12.16
CA GLY A 83 -3.07 -4.88 -13.28
C GLY A 83 -3.75 -3.69 -13.97
N TYR A 84 -4.22 -2.71 -13.21
CA TYR A 84 -4.81 -1.48 -13.76
C TYR A 84 -3.75 -0.56 -14.39
N ILE A 85 -2.57 -0.44 -13.78
CA ILE A 85 -1.45 0.36 -14.31
C ILE A 85 -1.01 -0.16 -15.68
N ILE A 86 -0.85 -1.48 -15.84
CA ILE A 86 -0.50 -2.07 -17.15
C ILE A 86 -1.54 -1.69 -18.21
N LYS A 87 -2.84 -1.67 -17.87
CA LYS A 87 -3.88 -1.23 -18.79
C LYS A 87 -3.79 0.27 -19.12
N ALA A 88 -3.47 1.10 -18.12
CA ALA A 88 -3.32 2.55 -18.27
C ALA A 88 -2.10 2.94 -19.13
N LEU A 89 -1.07 2.10 -19.15
CA LEU A 89 0.20 2.34 -19.84
C LEU A 89 0.29 1.68 -21.23
N LYS A 90 -0.75 0.96 -21.67
CA LYS A 90 -0.72 0.11 -22.88
C LYS A 90 -0.14 0.78 -24.13
N ASP A 91 -0.47 2.05 -24.37
CA ASP A 91 -0.07 2.81 -25.56
C ASP A 91 1.00 3.87 -25.24
N SER A 92 1.77 3.66 -24.17
CA SER A 92 2.78 4.61 -23.68
C SER A 92 4.19 4.04 -23.76
N LYS A 93 5.19 4.93 -23.84
CA LYS A 93 6.61 4.53 -23.75
C LYS A 93 7.03 4.13 -22.33
N ILE A 94 6.26 4.55 -21.33
CA ILE A 94 6.37 4.17 -19.92
C ILE A 94 5.75 2.78 -19.76
N ASN A 95 6.52 1.81 -19.25
CA ASN A 95 6.16 0.39 -19.25
C ASN A 95 5.83 -0.16 -17.86
N SER A 96 6.11 0.57 -16.78
CA SER A 96 5.87 0.10 -15.41
C SER A 96 5.42 1.21 -14.47
N ALA A 97 4.85 0.79 -13.33
CA ALA A 97 4.54 1.68 -12.22
C ALA A 97 5.78 2.43 -11.72
N ASP A 98 6.93 1.74 -11.65
CA ASP A 98 8.18 2.34 -11.17
C ASP A 98 8.71 3.39 -12.15
N GLU A 99 8.67 3.12 -13.46
CA GLU A 99 9.05 4.11 -14.48
C GLU A 99 8.16 5.36 -14.41
N PHE A 100 6.85 5.17 -14.28
CA PHE A 100 5.91 6.27 -14.07
C PHE A 100 6.25 7.05 -12.79
N SER A 101 6.53 6.35 -11.69
CA SER A 101 6.85 6.93 -10.39
C SER A 101 8.14 7.78 -10.45
N PHE A 102 9.17 7.32 -11.16
CA PHE A 102 10.40 8.07 -11.37
C PHE A 102 10.16 9.37 -12.14
N LEU A 103 9.38 9.28 -13.23
CA LEU A 103 9.08 10.44 -14.06
C LEU A 103 8.20 11.46 -13.33
N ILE A 104 7.17 11.03 -12.59
CA ILE A 104 6.31 11.95 -11.85
C ILE A 104 7.06 12.64 -10.70
N THR A 105 8.00 11.96 -10.03
CA THR A 105 8.90 12.63 -9.08
C THR A 105 9.80 13.64 -9.79
N LEU A 106 10.42 13.30 -10.92
CA LEU A 106 11.24 14.26 -11.65
C LEU A 106 10.46 15.42 -12.25
N LEU A 107 9.14 15.30 -12.43
CA LEU A 107 8.30 16.43 -12.85
C LEU A 107 8.26 17.55 -11.80
N THR A 108 8.40 17.22 -10.51
CA THR A 108 8.32 18.17 -9.39
C THR A 108 9.68 18.69 -8.92
N HIS A 109 10.76 18.36 -9.63
CA HIS A 109 12.13 18.77 -9.31
C HIS A 109 12.85 19.28 -10.57
N GLU A 110 13.72 20.27 -10.44
CA GLU A 110 14.56 20.70 -11.57
C GLU A 110 15.53 19.58 -11.99
N SER A 111 16.19 18.97 -11.01
CA SER A 111 17.02 17.77 -11.18
C SER A 111 17.31 17.12 -9.83
N LEU A 112 17.62 15.82 -9.83
CA LEU A 112 18.06 15.06 -8.66
C LEU A 112 19.33 14.28 -8.99
N SER A 113 20.17 13.97 -8.00
CA SER A 113 21.14 12.89 -8.16
C SER A 113 20.42 11.54 -8.31
N LYS A 114 21.10 10.55 -8.91
CA LYS A 114 20.54 9.19 -9.00
C LYS A 114 20.19 8.62 -7.63
N THR A 115 21.06 8.83 -6.63
CA THR A 115 20.85 8.33 -5.27
C THR A 115 19.61 8.95 -4.63
N GLU A 116 19.43 10.27 -4.73
CA GLU A 116 18.26 10.96 -4.18
C GLU A 116 16.96 10.47 -4.83
N LEU A 117 16.95 10.31 -6.16
CA LEU A 117 15.78 9.81 -6.88
C LEU A 117 15.43 8.37 -6.45
N ILE A 118 16.42 7.50 -6.33
CA ILE A 118 16.22 6.12 -5.89
C ILE A 118 15.72 6.05 -4.44
N GLN A 119 16.28 6.86 -3.53
CA GLN A 119 15.86 6.92 -2.14
C GLN A 119 14.42 7.44 -1.99
N LYS A 120 14.05 8.51 -2.73
CA LYS A 120 12.66 9.02 -2.76
C LYS A 120 11.64 7.99 -3.25
N GLN A 121 12.10 6.98 -3.96
CA GLN A 121 11.30 5.91 -4.53
C GLN A 121 11.32 4.63 -3.70
N VAL A 122 11.95 4.67 -2.52
CA VAL A 122 12.04 3.56 -1.56
C VAL A 122 12.49 2.27 -2.25
N MET A 123 13.53 2.39 -3.09
CA MET A 123 13.99 1.28 -3.92
C MET A 123 15.47 0.98 -3.72
N GLU A 124 15.83 -0.28 -3.94
CA GLU A 124 17.20 -0.73 -3.94
C GLU A 124 18.04 -0.10 -5.06
N LYS A 125 19.31 0.14 -4.76
CA LYS A 125 20.22 0.90 -5.63
C LYS A 125 20.35 0.29 -7.03
N THR A 126 20.41 -1.04 -7.13
CA THR A 126 20.55 -1.76 -8.39
C THR A 126 19.32 -1.60 -9.26
N SER A 127 18.13 -1.94 -8.75
CA SER A 127 16.85 -1.82 -9.46
C SER A 127 16.55 -0.38 -9.89
N GLY A 128 16.79 0.59 -8.99
CA GLY A 128 16.60 1.99 -9.31
C GLY A 128 17.56 2.51 -10.39
N THR A 129 18.82 2.04 -10.38
CA THR A 129 19.78 2.38 -11.43
C THR A 129 19.37 1.81 -12.78
N GLU A 130 18.84 0.59 -12.82
CA GLU A 130 18.33 -0.04 -14.06
C GLU A 130 17.13 0.72 -14.63
N ILE A 131 16.19 1.15 -13.79
CA ILE A 131 15.05 1.97 -14.21
C ILE A 131 15.53 3.31 -14.79
N ILE A 132 16.42 4.01 -14.09
CA ILE A 132 17.00 5.27 -14.60
C ILE A 132 17.66 5.06 -15.97
N ASN A 133 18.51 4.04 -16.09
CA ASN A 133 19.23 3.77 -17.33
C ASN A 133 18.27 3.45 -18.49
N ARG A 134 17.18 2.73 -18.22
CA ARG A 134 16.13 2.44 -19.22
C ARG A 134 15.38 3.71 -19.63
N LEU A 135 15.00 4.56 -18.68
CA LEU A 135 14.35 5.84 -18.97
C LEU A 135 15.26 6.80 -19.76
N CYS A 136 16.57 6.81 -19.49
CA CYS A 136 17.55 7.53 -20.30
C CYS A 136 17.61 6.97 -21.74
N LYS A 137 17.66 5.64 -21.90
CA LYS A 137 17.64 5.00 -23.24
C LYS A 137 16.37 5.30 -24.03
N LEU A 138 15.24 5.47 -23.35
CA LEU A 138 13.96 5.86 -23.94
C LEU A 138 13.86 7.36 -24.25
N GLY A 139 14.85 8.18 -23.88
CA GLY A 139 14.84 9.63 -24.07
C GLY A 139 13.94 10.38 -23.09
N LEU A 140 13.38 9.72 -22.06
CA LEU A 140 12.43 10.31 -21.12
C LEU A 140 13.11 11.05 -19.96
N ILE A 141 14.38 10.73 -19.69
CA ILE A 141 15.22 11.39 -18.69
C ILE A 141 16.50 11.89 -19.35
N ASN A 142 16.89 13.11 -19.02
CA ASN A 142 18.20 13.68 -19.32
C ASN A 142 19.19 13.34 -18.21
N GLN A 143 20.45 13.09 -18.59
CA GLN A 143 21.54 12.84 -17.67
C GLN A 143 22.67 13.85 -17.90
N LEU A 144 23.03 14.60 -16.87
CA LEU A 144 24.08 15.62 -16.91
C LEU A 144 25.12 15.31 -15.84
N HIS A 145 26.41 15.44 -16.20
CA HIS A 145 27.47 15.48 -15.19
C HIS A 145 27.31 16.75 -14.36
N ASP A 146 27.45 16.62 -13.04
CA ASP A 146 27.40 17.77 -12.15
C ASP A 146 28.56 18.73 -12.48
N ALA A 147 28.27 20.02 -12.52
CA ALA A 147 29.24 21.06 -12.88
C ALA A 147 30.33 21.22 -11.80
N VAL A 148 30.03 20.84 -10.55
CA VAL A 148 30.90 21.00 -9.38
C VAL A 148 31.63 19.69 -9.07
N ASP A 149 30.96 18.55 -9.20
CA ASP A 149 31.57 17.22 -9.01
C ASP A 149 31.31 16.31 -10.23
N LYS A 150 32.30 16.16 -11.12
CA LYS A 150 32.18 15.29 -12.31
C LYS A 150 31.87 13.81 -11.98
N ARG A 151 32.03 13.39 -10.72
CA ARG A 151 31.65 12.04 -10.24
C ARG A 151 30.16 11.95 -9.90
N SER A 152 29.51 13.08 -9.59
CA SER A 152 28.07 13.18 -9.38
C SER A 152 27.36 13.34 -10.73
N VAL A 153 26.30 12.56 -10.91
CA VAL A 153 25.48 12.62 -12.11
C VAL A 153 24.06 12.97 -11.70
N ARG A 154 23.56 14.08 -12.26
CA ARG A 154 22.20 14.55 -12.07
C ARG A 154 21.30 14.08 -13.20
N VAL A 155 20.06 13.82 -12.86
CA VAL A 155 19.00 13.41 -13.77
C VAL A 155 17.83 14.39 -13.68
N SER A 156 17.21 14.67 -14.82
CA SER A 156 16.01 15.51 -14.92
C SER A 156 15.06 14.94 -15.97
N ILE A 157 13.77 15.22 -15.86
CA ILE A 157 12.81 14.81 -16.88
C ILE A 157 13.06 15.59 -18.18
N SER A 158 13.09 14.89 -19.31
CA SER A 158 13.22 15.54 -20.62
C SER A 158 11.90 16.15 -21.09
N GLN A 159 11.93 16.94 -22.16
CA GLN A 159 10.70 17.46 -22.77
C GLN A 159 9.82 16.31 -23.30
N GLU A 160 10.43 15.29 -23.89
CA GLU A 160 9.73 14.09 -24.34
C GLU A 160 9.13 13.31 -23.16
N GLY A 161 9.89 13.19 -22.06
CA GLY A 161 9.42 12.60 -20.80
C GLY A 161 8.19 13.30 -20.25
N ARG A 162 8.17 14.65 -20.26
CA ARG A 162 7.01 15.45 -19.84
C ARG A 162 5.80 15.16 -20.72
N VAL A 163 5.97 15.20 -22.05
CA VAL A 163 4.87 14.95 -23.00
C VAL A 163 4.27 13.55 -22.79
N GLU A 164 5.11 12.53 -22.66
CA GLU A 164 4.65 11.16 -22.43
C GLU A 164 3.95 11.02 -21.07
N LEU A 165 4.48 11.65 -20.03
CA LEU A 165 3.89 11.64 -18.70
C LEU A 165 2.51 12.31 -18.68
N PHE A 166 2.36 13.47 -19.32
CA PHE A 166 1.07 14.16 -19.43
C PHE A 166 0.03 13.37 -20.25
N LYS A 167 0.48 12.56 -21.23
CA LYS A 167 -0.39 11.65 -21.96
C LYS A 167 -0.98 10.56 -21.05
N VAL A 168 -0.19 9.99 -20.14
CA VAL A 168 -0.65 8.88 -19.26
C VAL A 168 -1.36 9.35 -17.99
N LEU A 169 -1.12 10.59 -17.55
CA LEU A 169 -1.66 11.12 -16.29
C LEU A 169 -3.19 10.96 -16.14
N PRO A 170 -4.04 11.28 -17.16
CA PRO A 170 -5.48 11.06 -17.07
C PRO A 170 -5.87 9.58 -16.88
N HIS A 171 -5.09 8.65 -17.41
CA HIS A 171 -5.32 7.21 -17.22
C HIS A 171 -4.90 6.78 -15.81
N MET A 172 -3.80 7.31 -15.29
CA MET A 172 -3.35 7.06 -13.92
C MET A 172 -4.32 7.63 -12.88
N GLN A 173 -5.02 8.74 -13.17
CA GLN A 173 -6.11 9.23 -12.33
C GLN A 173 -7.27 8.22 -12.24
N LYS A 174 -7.64 7.57 -13.36
CA LYS A 174 -8.63 6.48 -13.36
C LYS A 174 -8.16 5.27 -12.55
N VAL A 175 -6.87 4.94 -12.63
CA VAL A 175 -6.28 3.89 -11.77
C VAL A 175 -6.44 4.24 -10.30
N SER A 176 -6.13 5.47 -9.90
CA SER A 176 -6.29 5.93 -8.51
C SER A 176 -7.75 5.80 -8.02
N GLN A 177 -8.71 6.15 -8.88
CA GLN A 177 -10.14 5.98 -8.59
C GLN A 177 -10.54 4.49 -8.43
N LEU A 178 -10.04 3.61 -9.31
CA LEU A 178 -10.32 2.17 -9.24
C LEU A 178 -9.73 1.51 -8.00
N VAL A 179 -8.52 1.91 -7.60
CA VAL A 179 -7.84 1.38 -6.40
C VAL A 179 -8.59 1.80 -5.14
N ALA A 180 -9.04 3.05 -5.06
CA ALA A 180 -9.88 3.51 -3.94
C ALA A 180 -11.31 2.94 -4.00
N GLY A 181 -11.76 2.51 -5.19
CA GLY A 181 -12.97 1.74 -5.39
C GLY A 181 -14.23 2.40 -4.83
N ASN A 182 -14.98 1.60 -4.07
CA ASN A 182 -16.28 1.95 -3.51
C ASN A 182 -16.21 2.69 -2.17
N LEU A 183 -15.01 3.07 -1.70
CA LEU A 183 -14.88 3.84 -0.47
C LEU A 183 -15.52 5.23 -0.61
N ASN A 184 -16.26 5.65 0.41
CA ASN A 184 -16.77 7.01 0.52
C ASN A 184 -15.63 7.99 0.91
N THR A 185 -15.94 9.30 0.98
CA THR A 185 -14.93 10.33 1.23
C THR A 185 -14.26 10.19 2.60
N ASP A 186 -15.02 9.83 3.64
CA ASP A 186 -14.50 9.70 5.00
C ASP A 186 -13.64 8.44 5.16
N GLU A 187 -14.09 7.34 4.55
CA GLU A 187 -13.33 6.08 4.48
C GLU A 187 -12.00 6.27 3.73
N LYS A 188 -12.02 6.98 2.59
CA LYS A 188 -10.80 7.33 1.84
C LYS A 188 -9.83 8.13 2.70
N THR A 189 -10.33 9.12 3.42
CA THR A 189 -9.54 9.98 4.29
C THR A 189 -8.92 9.19 5.44
N THR A 190 -9.71 8.31 6.07
CA THR A 190 -9.27 7.42 7.15
C THR A 190 -8.21 6.44 6.65
N LEU A 191 -8.44 5.76 5.52
CA LEU A 191 -7.47 4.83 4.96
C LEU A 191 -6.17 5.53 4.57
N ALA A 192 -6.24 6.72 3.96
CA ALA A 192 -5.06 7.51 3.64
C ALA A 192 -4.27 7.91 4.90
N TYR A 193 -4.95 8.23 6.00
CA TYR A 193 -4.31 8.48 7.29
C TYR A 193 -3.58 7.23 7.81
N MET A 194 -4.24 6.07 7.80
CA MET A 194 -3.63 4.81 8.26
C MET A 194 -2.41 4.43 7.41
N LEU A 195 -2.51 4.55 6.08
CA LEU A 195 -1.40 4.27 5.17
C LEU A 195 -0.21 5.21 5.38
N ARG A 196 -0.45 6.50 5.66
CA ARG A 196 0.63 7.44 6.01
C ARG A 196 1.30 7.09 7.33
N LYS A 197 0.54 6.62 8.31
CA LYS A 197 1.09 6.16 9.60
C LYS A 197 2.02 4.95 9.38
N LEU A 198 1.61 3.99 8.55
CA LEU A 198 2.43 2.83 8.17
C LEU A 198 3.67 3.24 7.36
N GLU A 199 3.50 4.16 6.40
CA GLU A 199 4.61 4.68 5.60
C GLU A 199 5.67 5.36 6.47
N HIS A 200 5.27 6.19 7.44
CA HIS A 200 6.20 6.85 8.34
C HIS A 200 7.03 5.84 9.16
N PHE A 201 6.38 4.81 9.69
CA PHE A 201 7.04 3.72 10.41
C PHE A 201 8.03 2.97 9.52
N HIS A 202 7.65 2.57 8.31
CA HIS A 202 8.52 1.83 7.40
C HIS A 202 9.65 2.68 6.80
N ASN A 203 9.41 3.96 6.57
CA ASN A 203 10.41 4.86 6.02
C ASN A 203 11.54 5.13 7.02
N ASP A 204 11.26 5.19 8.33
CA ASP A 204 12.32 5.26 9.34
C ASP A 204 13.23 4.02 9.30
N ILE A 205 12.63 2.82 9.25
CA ILE A 205 13.37 1.57 9.13
C ILE A 205 14.22 1.58 7.85
N PHE A 206 13.63 1.99 6.73
CA PHE A 206 14.34 2.07 5.45
C PHE A 206 15.50 3.07 5.46
N LEU A 207 15.39 4.21 6.14
CA LEU A 207 16.45 5.22 6.14
C LEU A 207 17.55 4.93 7.17
N ASN A 208 17.16 4.42 8.35
CA ASN A 208 18.00 4.41 9.53
C ASN A 208 18.38 3.01 10.03
N GLN A 209 17.67 1.96 9.61
CA GLN A 209 17.77 0.63 10.21
C GLN A 209 17.95 -0.51 9.19
N LYS A 210 18.50 -0.23 7.99
CA LYS A 210 18.64 -1.22 6.90
C LYS A 210 19.45 -2.48 7.27
N GLU A 211 20.48 -2.30 8.09
CA GLU A 211 21.39 -3.39 8.47
C GLU A 211 20.90 -4.15 9.71
N VAL A 212 19.81 -3.70 10.34
CA VAL A 212 19.23 -4.34 11.52
C VAL A 212 18.54 -5.64 11.09
N PRO A 213 18.86 -6.79 11.69
CA PRO A 213 18.26 -8.05 11.30
C PRO A 213 16.77 -8.08 11.65
N LEU A 214 15.97 -8.78 10.85
CA LEU A 214 14.50 -8.79 10.95
C LEU A 214 13.98 -9.09 12.38
N HIS A 215 14.62 -10.01 13.10
CA HIS A 215 14.18 -10.39 14.44
C HIS A 215 14.32 -9.26 15.47
N GLU A 216 15.20 -8.29 15.25
CA GLU A 216 15.34 -7.09 16.09
C GLU A 216 14.34 -6.00 15.71
N LEU A 217 13.89 -5.95 14.46
CA LEU A 217 12.91 -4.98 13.96
C LEU A 217 11.48 -5.24 14.44
N VAL A 218 11.16 -6.46 14.87
CA VAL A 218 9.81 -6.85 15.32
C VAL A 218 9.55 -6.44 16.78
N TYR A 219 10.60 -6.13 17.55
CA TYR A 219 10.53 -5.79 18.97
C TYR A 219 11.06 -4.37 19.29
N SER A 220 11.26 -3.52 18.28
CA SER A 220 11.68 -2.12 18.41
C SER A 220 10.52 -1.14 18.43
#